data_AF-A0A0F2LAA0-F1
#
_entry.id   AF-A0A0F2LAA0-F1
#
_cell.length_a   1.000
_cell.length_b   1.000
_cell.length_c   1.000
_cell.angle_alpha   90.00
_cell.angle_beta   90.00
_cell.angle_gamma   90.00
#
_symmetry.space_group_name_H-M   'P 1'
#
loop_
_entity.id
_entity.type
_entity.pdbx_description
1 polymer ?
#
loop_
_entity_poly.entity_id
_entity_poly.type
_entity_poly.pdbx_seq_one_letter_code
_entity_poly.pdbx_strand_id
1 'polypeptide(L)'
;MARERVEAYFKQLSDVLARRAKRITVDWRHDEALGQIQLDDDMFVFVVVSWAGDEYYIEYMIGDENAVIQSRHIGLLDEAVAIVKEAHELARKMKIVE
;
A
#
# COMPACT_ATOMS: atom_id res chain seq x y z
N MET A 1 -8.72 17.49 -5.32
CA MET A 1 -7.56 17.72 -4.45
C MET A 1 -7.17 16.47 -3.66
N ALA A 2 -7.98 15.97 -2.72
CA ALA A 2 -7.59 14.80 -1.93
C ALA A 2 -7.31 13.55 -2.78
N ARG A 3 -8.28 13.15 -3.61
CA ARG A 3 -8.13 12.04 -4.56
C ARG A 3 -6.91 12.19 -5.48
N GLU A 4 -6.69 13.35 -6.09
CA GLU A 4 -5.56 13.59 -6.99
C GLU A 4 -4.21 13.40 -6.29
N ARG A 5 -4.11 13.75 -5.00
CA ARG A 5 -2.92 13.52 -4.19
C ARG A 5 -2.70 12.03 -3.93
N VAL A 6 -3.77 11.29 -3.64
CA VAL A 6 -3.71 9.83 -3.47
C VAL A 6 -3.37 9.13 -4.78
N GLU A 7 -3.86 9.61 -5.92
CA GLU A 7 -3.50 9.11 -7.25
C GLU A 7 -2.00 9.33 -7.53
N ALA A 8 -1.48 10.52 -7.21
CA ALA A 8 -0.06 10.80 -7.32
C ALA A 8 0.79 9.92 -6.39
N TYR A 9 0.29 9.63 -5.19
CA TYR A 9 0.93 8.74 -4.22
C TYR A 9 1.06 7.32 -4.76
N PHE A 10 -0.04 6.71 -5.20
CA PHE A 10 0.01 5.35 -5.73
C PHE A 10 0.83 5.21 -7.01
N LYS A 11 0.88 6.27 -7.84
CA LYS A 11 1.77 6.32 -8.99
C LYS A 11 3.24 6.28 -8.55
N GLN A 12 3.64 7.14 -7.63
CA GLN A 12 5.03 7.16 -7.11
C GLN A 12 5.37 5.88 -6.36
N LEU A 13 4.44 5.32 -5.58
CA LEU A 13 4.63 4.05 -4.89
C LEU A 13 4.89 2.91 -5.88
N SER A 14 4.13 2.88 -6.98
CA SER A 14 4.32 1.89 -8.04
C SER A 14 5.71 2.00 -8.69
N ASP A 15 6.19 3.23 -8.93
CA ASP A 15 7.52 3.47 -9.48
C ASP A 15 8.63 3.01 -8.53
N VAL A 16 8.50 3.30 -7.22
CA VAL A 16 9.45 2.87 -6.18
C VAL A 16 9.52 1.34 -6.07
N LEU A 17 8.37 0.67 -6.17
CA LEU A 17 8.25 -0.76 -5.97
C LEU A 17 8.36 -1.60 -7.25
N ALA A 18 8.60 -0.97 -8.40
CA ALA A 18 8.57 -1.61 -9.72
C ALA A 18 9.48 -2.85 -9.87
N ARG A 19 10.55 -2.95 -9.06
CA ARG A 19 11.49 -4.08 -9.07
C ARG A 19 11.28 -5.10 -7.95
N ARG A 20 10.37 -4.81 -7.00
CA ARG A 20 10.15 -5.59 -5.77
C ARG A 20 8.82 -6.31 -5.80
N ALA A 21 7.78 -5.68 -6.35
CA ALA A 21 6.45 -6.25 -6.47
C ALA A 21 6.30 -7.04 -7.78
N LYS A 22 5.63 -8.21 -7.71
CA LYS A 22 5.19 -8.93 -8.91
C LYS A 22 4.13 -8.12 -9.67
N ARG A 23 3.22 -7.50 -8.93
CA ARG A 23 2.10 -6.73 -9.45
C ARG A 23 1.62 -5.73 -8.41
N ILE A 24 1.16 -4.58 -8.89
CA ILE A 24 0.51 -3.55 -8.07
C ILE A 24 -0.80 -3.19 -8.75
N THR A 25 -1.90 -3.23 -8.00
CA THR A 25 -3.23 -2.80 -8.46
C THR A 25 -3.82 -1.83 -7.46
N VAL A 26 -4.61 -0.87 -7.93
CA VAL A 26 -5.30 0.10 -7.07
C VAL A 26 -6.79 0.07 -7.39
N ASP A 27 -7.60 -0.25 -6.39
CA ASP A 27 -9.05 -0.13 -6.45
C ASP A 27 -9.48 1.23 -5.87
N TRP A 28 -10.37 1.92 -6.58
CA TRP A 28 -10.79 3.29 -6.28
C TRP A 28 -12.26 3.32 -5.87
N ARG A 29 -12.52 3.77 -4.65
CA ARG A 29 -13.86 4.01 -4.11
C ARG A 29 -14.11 5.51 -3.98
N HIS A 30 -15.24 5.89 -3.39
CA HIS A 30 -15.65 7.29 -3.32
C HIS A 30 -14.69 8.14 -2.48
N ASP A 31 -14.31 7.61 -1.32
CA ASP A 31 -13.55 8.25 -0.24
C ASP A 31 -12.37 7.39 0.22
N GLU A 32 -12.02 6.36 -0.55
CA GLU A 32 -10.98 5.39 -0.23
C GLU A 32 -10.29 4.88 -1.51
N ALA A 33 -9.01 4.53 -1.37
CA ALA A 33 -8.26 3.78 -2.35
C ALA A 33 -7.52 2.61 -1.69
N LEU A 34 -7.64 1.43 -2.29
CA LEU A 34 -6.99 0.19 -1.84
C LEU A 34 -5.90 -0.21 -2.83
N GLY A 35 -4.63 0.00 -2.44
CA GLY A 35 -3.48 -0.54 -3.13
C GLY A 35 -3.19 -1.96 -2.70
N GLN A 36 -3.07 -2.88 -3.66
CA GLN A 36 -2.66 -4.27 -3.43
C GLN A 36 -1.30 -4.49 -4.09
N ILE A 37 -0.28 -4.81 -3.28
CA ILE A 37 1.10 -5.00 -3.71
C ILE A 37 1.41 -6.48 -3.54
N GLN A 38 1.47 -7.20 -4.66
CA GLN A 38 1.67 -8.65 -4.67
C GLN A 38 3.16 -8.98 -4.58
N LEU A 39 3.56 -9.69 -3.53
CA LEU A 39 4.90 -10.24 -3.34
C LEU A 39 5.00 -11.67 -3.86
N ASP A 40 3.96 -12.47 -3.61
CA ASP A 40 3.85 -13.84 -4.07
C ASP A 40 2.38 -14.19 -4.41
N ASP A 41 2.11 -15.41 -4.88
CA ASP A 41 0.79 -15.78 -5.43
C ASP A 41 -0.36 -15.55 -4.43
N ASP A 42 -0.13 -15.76 -3.13
CA ASP A 42 -1.08 -15.51 -2.04
C ASP A 42 -0.49 -14.64 -0.90
N MET A 43 0.45 -13.74 -1.22
CA MET A 43 1.08 -12.86 -0.23
C MET A 43 1.13 -11.42 -0.73
N PHE A 44 0.48 -10.54 0.02
CA PHE A 44 0.28 -9.15 -0.36
C PHE A 44 0.64 -8.21 0.78
N VAL A 45 1.02 -6.99 0.39
CA VAL A 45 0.94 -5.81 1.24
C VAL A 45 -0.21 -4.96 0.72
N PHE A 46 -1.15 -4.65 1.58
CA PHE A 46 -2.24 -3.74 1.29
C PHE A 46 -1.94 -2.38 1.89
N VAL A 47 -2.20 -1.34 1.11
CA VAL A 47 -2.14 0.06 1.54
C VAL A 47 -3.51 0.66 1.31
N VAL A 48 -4.19 1.02 2.39
CA VAL A 48 -5.52 1.66 2.33
C VAL A 48 -5.33 3.13 2.64
N VAL A 49 -5.78 4.01 1.75
CA VAL A 49 -5.81 5.45 1.99
C VAL A 49 -7.24 5.92 1.90
N SER A 50 -7.81 6.38 3.01
CA SER A 50 -9.13 7.01 3.06
C SER A 50 -9.01 8.51 3.33
N TRP A 51 -10.02 9.28 2.92
CA TRP A 51 -10.02 10.73 3.09
C TRP A 51 -11.40 11.31 3.36
N ALA A 52 -11.45 12.36 4.20
CA ALA A 52 -12.63 13.15 4.47
C ALA A 52 -12.27 14.63 4.40
N GLY A 53 -12.65 15.29 3.29
CA GLY A 53 -12.16 16.65 3.01
C GLY A 53 -10.65 16.65 2.75
N ASP A 54 -9.89 17.37 3.58
CA ASP A 54 -8.42 17.45 3.50
C ASP A 54 -7.70 16.57 4.55
N GLU A 55 -8.43 15.78 5.33
CA GLU A 55 -7.90 14.81 6.27
C GLU A 55 -7.74 13.45 5.58
N TYR A 56 -6.60 12.78 5.82
CA TYR A 56 -6.34 11.45 5.30
C TYR A 56 -6.02 10.48 6.44
N TYR A 57 -6.37 9.22 6.23
CA TYR A 57 -5.99 8.10 7.08
C TYR A 57 -5.32 7.04 6.21
N ILE A 58 -4.27 6.42 6.74
CA ILE A 58 -3.56 5.34 6.06
C ILE A 58 -3.49 4.12 6.95
N GLU A 59 -3.81 2.96 6.37
CA GLU A 59 -3.77 1.68 7.05
C GLU A 59 -3.00 0.68 6.20
N TYR A 60 -2.35 -0.28 6.87
CA TYR A 60 -1.54 -1.30 6.21
C TYR A 60 -1.98 -2.68 6.68
N MET A 61 -2.00 -3.62 5.76
CA MET A 61 -2.26 -5.03 6.06
C MET A 61 -1.24 -5.90 5.31
N ILE A 62 -0.82 -6.98 5.93
CA ILE A 62 0.11 -7.95 5.34
C ILE A 62 -0.54 -9.33 5.44
N GLY A 63 -0.55 -10.07 4.34
CA GLY A 63 -1.07 -11.44 4.29
C GLY A 63 -1.76 -11.73 2.97
N ASP A 64 -2.61 -12.74 2.98
CA ASP A 64 -3.59 -12.99 1.92
C ASP A 64 -4.79 -12.02 2.00
N GLU A 65 -5.81 -12.24 1.18
CA GLU A 65 -7.04 -11.44 1.16
C GLU A 65 -7.82 -11.46 2.48
N ASN A 66 -7.51 -12.38 3.40
CA ASN A 66 -8.13 -12.51 4.72
C ASN A 66 -7.20 -12.03 5.86
N ALA A 67 -6.11 -11.32 5.54
CA ALA A 67 -5.10 -10.89 6.51
C ALA A 67 -4.35 -12.05 7.20
N VAL A 68 -4.28 -13.22 6.57
CA VAL A 68 -3.60 -14.39 7.11
C VAL A 68 -2.24 -14.56 6.45
N ILE A 69 -1.23 -14.87 7.26
CA ILE A 69 0.12 -15.21 6.78
C ILE A 69 0.32 -16.71 6.94
N GLN A 70 0.55 -17.40 5.82
CA GLN A 70 0.88 -18.82 5.82
C GLN A 70 2.36 -19.05 6.12
N SER A 71 2.71 -20.18 6.73
CA SER A 71 4.08 -20.49 7.16
C SER A 71 5.12 -20.44 6.02
N ARG A 72 4.70 -20.79 4.80
CA ARG A 72 5.54 -20.71 3.58
C ARG A 72 5.97 -19.29 3.21
N HIS A 73 5.27 -18.26 3.70
CA HIS A 73 5.54 -16.85 3.42
C HIS A 73 6.30 -16.13 4.55
N ILE A 74 6.68 -16.82 5.63
CA ILE A 74 7.42 -16.20 6.76
C ILE A 74 8.72 -15.54 6.30
N GLY A 75 9.44 -16.15 5.36
CA GLY A 75 10.66 -15.58 4.79
C GLY A 75 10.46 -14.30 3.98
N LEU A 76 9.21 -13.93 3.65
CA LEU A 76 8.86 -12.70 2.93
C LEU A 76 8.44 -11.55 3.85
N LEU A 77 8.34 -11.78 5.17
CA LEU A 77 7.85 -10.76 6.09
C LEU A 77 8.76 -9.54 6.19
N ASP A 78 10.08 -9.73 6.16
CA ASP A 78 11.02 -8.61 6.18
C ASP A 78 10.83 -7.70 4.96
N GLU A 79 10.61 -8.29 3.79
CA GLU A 79 10.33 -7.58 2.55
C GLU A 79 8.98 -6.86 2.61
N ALA A 80 7.94 -7.55 3.11
CA ALA A 80 6.62 -6.95 3.29
C ALA A 80 6.64 -5.75 4.24
N VAL A 81 7.35 -5.86 5.37
CA VAL A 81 7.53 -4.76 6.33
C VAL A 81 8.36 -3.64 5.74
N ALA A 82 9.38 -3.94 4.93
CA ALA A 82 10.16 -2.92 4.23
C ALA A 82 9.29 -2.13 3.23
N ILE A 83 8.38 -2.79 2.51
CA ILE A 83 7.40 -2.13 1.65
C ILE A 83 6.46 -1.24 2.45
N VAL A 84 5.93 -1.69 3.59
CA VAL A 84 5.09 -0.85 4.47
C VAL A 84 5.84 0.40 4.90
N LYS A 85 7.12 0.28 5.30
CA LYS A 85 7.94 1.43 5.70
C LYS A 85 8.15 2.40 4.54
N GLU A 86 8.42 1.91 3.33
CA GLU A 86 8.57 2.77 2.15
C GLU A 86 7.27 3.46 1.76
N ALA A 87 6.15 2.73 1.78
CA ALA A 87 4.82 3.27 1.54
C ALA A 87 4.48 4.38 2.55
N HIS A 88 4.82 4.19 3.83
CA HIS A 88 4.60 5.18 4.87
C HIS A 88 5.49 6.40 4.72
N GLU A 89 6.80 6.22 4.50
CA GLU A 89 7.74 7.33 4.31
C GLU A 89 7.39 8.17 3.07
N LEU A 90 6.91 7.54 2.00
CA LEU A 90 6.40 8.25 0.83
C LEU A 90 5.14 9.05 1.19
N ALA A 91 4.19 8.46 1.92
CA ALA A 91 2.97 9.14 2.34
C ALA A 91 3.28 10.37 3.22
N ARG A 92 4.27 10.27 4.11
CA ARG A 92 4.78 11.38 4.92
C ARG A 92 5.38 12.50 4.07
N LYS A 93 6.26 12.17 3.13
CA LYS A 93 6.86 13.15 2.19
C LYS A 93 5.80 13.88 1.36
N MET A 94 4.70 13.19 1.03
CA MET A 94 3.59 13.74 0.27
C MET A 94 2.52 14.45 1.11
N LYS A 95 2.72 14.53 2.44
CA LYS A 95 1.75 15.13 3.38
C LYS A 95 0.37 14.51 3.26
N ILE A 96 0.32 13.18 3.16
CA ILE A 96 -0.89 12.38 3.33
C ILE A 96 -1.02 12.01 4.81
N VAL A 97 0.09 11.70 5.48
CA VAL A 97 0.15 11.51 6.93
C VAL A 97 1.33 12.26 7.54
N GLU A 98 1.32 12.48 8.86
CA GLU A 98 2.39 13.17 9.60
C GLU A 98 3.61 12.27 9.92
#